data_AF-A0A4Y2NQI2-F1
#
_entry.id   AF-A0A4Y2NQI2-F1
#
_cell.length_a   1.000
_cell.length_b   1.000
_cell.length_c   1.000
_cell.angle_alpha   90.00
_cell.angle_beta   90.00
_cell.angle_gamma   90.00
#
_symmetry.space_group_name_H-M   'P 1'
#
loop_
_entity.id
_entity.type
_entity.pdbx_description
1 polymer ?
#
loop_
_entity_poly.entity_id
_entity_poly.type
_entity_poly.pdbx_seq_one_letter_code
_entity_poly.pdbx_strand_id
1 'polypeptide(L)'
;MNTDEEPIAKIRRMTKERKTRWLEMQSKESLNRIRAVDAAAYRRRIEAETPAQSQARRERDAEAHHLVRDRQSQRIRDEAILFIEAQVETHNSGHMNIIYQFCKSKNFAAERPSDGKLTRCCRKGKIKLDKPSDALSNELLYPNFLFDLLTNPNNPDYKNFHDDIRSQNSAVSFA
;
A
#
# COMPACT_ATOMS: atom_id res chain seq x y z
N MET A 1 14.88 41.76 -5.50
CA MET A 1 13.65 42.58 -5.39
C MET A 1 12.77 42.15 -6.55
N ASN A 2 11.75 41.31 -6.32
CA ASN A 2 11.00 40.64 -7.38
C ASN A 2 9.85 41.55 -7.83
N THR A 3 9.92 42.11 -9.03
CA THR A 3 9.01 43.15 -9.52
C THR A 3 8.16 42.70 -10.71
N ASP A 4 7.67 41.47 -10.71
CA ASP A 4 6.67 40.98 -11.67
C ASP A 4 5.62 40.08 -10.97
N GLU A 5 5.06 40.56 -9.85
CA GLU A 5 3.95 39.86 -9.21
C GLU A 5 2.64 40.29 -9.87
N GLU A 6 1.93 39.32 -10.48
CA GLU A 6 0.61 39.55 -11.05
C GLU A 6 -0.33 40.24 -10.02
N PRO A 7 -1.14 41.23 -10.46
CA PRO A 7 -2.00 42.01 -9.56
C PRO A 7 -2.89 41.15 -8.64
N ILE A 8 -3.40 40.02 -9.16
CA ILE A 8 -4.25 39.09 -8.40
C ILE A 8 -3.45 38.34 -7.33
N ALA A 9 -2.23 37.90 -7.65
CA ALA A 9 -1.35 37.22 -6.70
C ALA A 9 -0.98 38.16 -5.54
N LYS A 10 -0.68 39.42 -5.86
CA LYS A 10 -0.39 40.47 -4.87
C LYS A 10 -1.57 40.72 -3.93
N ILE A 11 -2.79 40.83 -4.45
CA ILE A 11 -4.00 41.01 -3.63
C ILE A 11 -4.22 39.81 -2.68
N ARG A 12 -4.06 38.58 -3.18
CA ARG A 12 -4.18 37.36 -2.36
C ARG A 12 -3.13 37.32 -1.25
N ARG A 13 -1.88 37.69 -1.55
CA ARG A 13 -0.81 37.76 -0.55
C ARG A 13 -1.12 38.80 0.54
N MET A 14 -1.44 40.03 0.15
CA MET A 14 -1.77 41.11 1.10
C MET A 14 -2.95 40.74 2.00
N THR A 15 -3.95 40.04 1.48
CA THR A 15 -5.12 39.60 2.24
C THR A 15 -4.75 38.51 3.25
N LYS A 16 -3.90 37.55 2.86
CA LYS A 16 -3.36 36.53 3.78
C LYS A 16 -2.52 37.15 4.88
N GLU A 17 -1.61 38.06 4.53
CA GLU A 17 -0.74 38.77 5.48
C GLU A 17 -1.52 39.61 6.49
N ARG A 18 -2.58 40.30 6.03
CA ARG A 18 -3.47 41.06 6.91
C ARG A 18 -4.19 40.13 7.89
N LYS A 19 -4.63 38.95 7.43
CA LYS A 19 -5.30 37.96 8.27
C LYS A 19 -4.34 37.34 9.29
N THR A 20 -3.10 37.01 8.92
CA THR A 20 -2.10 36.49 9.85
C THR A 20 -1.74 37.52 10.93
N ARG A 21 -1.47 38.77 10.55
CA ARG A 21 -1.21 39.83 11.54
C ARG A 21 -2.38 40.02 12.50
N TRP A 22 -3.61 39.99 11.98
CA TRP A 22 -4.81 40.05 12.83
C TRP A 22 -4.87 38.87 13.80
N LEU A 23 -4.61 37.64 13.35
CA LEU A 23 -4.59 36.45 14.20
C LEU A 23 -3.47 36.48 15.25
N GLU A 24 -2.29 37.00 14.91
CA GLU A 24 -1.14 37.15 15.81
C GLU A 24 -1.38 38.18 16.92
N MET A 25 -2.17 39.22 16.64
CA MET A 25 -2.59 40.22 17.64
C MET A 25 -3.70 39.71 18.58
N GLN A 26 -4.31 38.56 18.30
CA GLN A 26 -5.36 38.00 19.12
C GLN A 26 -4.80 37.06 20.18
N SER A 27 -5.33 37.16 21.41
CA SER A 27 -5.01 36.17 22.43
C SER A 27 -5.60 34.82 22.03
N LYS A 28 -4.96 33.73 22.49
CA LYS A 28 -5.49 32.37 22.28
C LYS A 28 -6.94 32.25 22.77
N GLU A 29 -7.29 32.96 23.83
CA GLU A 29 -8.64 32.99 24.38
C GLU A 29 -9.64 33.71 23.45
N SER A 30 -9.27 34.86 22.87
CA SER A 30 -10.16 35.55 21.92
C SER A 30 -10.36 34.74 20.64
N LEU A 31 -9.31 34.08 20.13
CA LEU A 31 -9.42 33.16 19.00
C LEU A 31 -10.33 31.97 19.29
N ASN A 32 -10.26 31.41 20.49
CA ASN A 32 -11.13 30.31 20.90
C ASN A 32 -12.59 30.77 21.00
N ARG A 33 -12.85 31.98 21.51
CA ARG A 33 -14.21 32.56 21.54
C ARG A 33 -14.77 32.75 20.14
N ILE A 34 -13.97 33.28 19.19
CA ILE A 34 -14.38 33.43 17.79
C ILE A 34 -14.72 32.07 17.18
N ARG A 35 -13.84 31.07 17.32
CA ARG A 35 -14.09 29.71 16.83
C ARG A 35 -15.34 29.08 17.42
N ALA A 36 -15.61 29.31 18.72
CA ALA A 36 -16.79 28.79 19.39
C ALA A 36 -18.07 29.43 18.85
N VAL A 37 -18.06 30.74 18.58
CA VAL A 37 -19.18 31.46 17.96
C VAL A 37 -19.41 30.97 16.53
N ASP A 38 -18.35 30.84 15.74
CA ASP A 38 -18.43 30.34 14.35
C ASP A 38 -18.96 28.91 14.30
N ALA A 39 -18.48 28.03 15.19
CA ALA A 39 -18.98 26.66 15.30
C ALA A 39 -20.46 26.61 15.71
N ALA A 40 -20.89 27.48 16.63
CA ALA A 40 -22.30 27.57 17.03
C ALA A 40 -23.18 28.10 15.89
N ALA A 41 -22.73 29.12 15.16
CA ALA A 41 -23.42 29.65 13.99
C ALA A 41 -23.53 28.59 12.88
N TYR A 42 -22.45 27.85 12.63
CA TYR A 42 -22.44 26.73 11.70
C TYR A 42 -23.49 25.69 12.09
N ARG A 43 -23.48 25.19 13.34
CA ARG A 43 -24.46 24.20 13.83
C ARG A 43 -25.90 24.63 13.62
N ARG A 44 -26.26 25.87 14.01
CA ARG A 44 -27.60 26.42 13.79
C ARG A 44 -28.00 26.42 12.32
N ARG A 45 -27.05 26.70 11.42
CA ARG A 45 -27.29 26.69 9.98
C ARG A 45 -27.59 25.27 9.49
N ILE A 46 -26.83 24.27 9.95
CA ILE A 46 -27.06 22.86 9.62
C ILE A 46 -28.43 22.37 10.13
N GLU A 47 -28.80 22.73 11.36
CA GLU A 47 -30.08 22.34 11.97
C GLU A 47 -31.29 22.96 11.23
N ALA A 48 -31.12 24.17 10.68
CA ALA A 48 -32.17 24.87 9.94
C ALA A 48 -32.23 24.49 8.45
N GLU A 49 -31.35 23.62 7.95
CA GLU A 49 -31.34 23.23 6.55
C GLU A 49 -32.49 22.29 6.19
N THR A 50 -33.08 22.52 5.01
CA THR A 50 -34.03 21.56 4.43
C THR A 50 -33.31 20.31 3.94
N PRO A 51 -34.01 19.17 3.76
CA PRO A 51 -33.40 17.95 3.23
C PRO A 51 -32.66 18.15 1.89
N ALA A 52 -33.22 18.96 0.98
CA ALA A 52 -32.60 19.29 -0.30
C ALA A 52 -31.30 20.10 -0.15
N GLN A 53 -31.27 21.07 0.78
CA GLN A 53 -30.06 21.86 1.07
C GLN A 53 -28.96 21.00 1.72
N SER A 54 -29.35 20.11 2.62
CA SER A 54 -28.44 19.17 3.29
C SER A 54 -27.81 18.20 2.29
N GLN A 55 -28.59 17.71 1.33
CA GLN A 55 -28.09 16.88 0.24
C GLN A 55 -27.12 17.65 -0.67
N ALA A 56 -27.48 18.85 -1.12
CA ALA A 56 -26.62 19.68 -1.97
C ALA A 56 -25.32 20.12 -1.25
N ARG A 57 -25.32 20.27 0.08
CA ARG A 57 -24.09 20.48 0.85
C ARG A 57 -23.21 19.23 0.84
N ARG A 58 -23.78 18.06 1.14
CA ARG A 58 -23.04 16.78 1.15
C ARG A 58 -22.42 16.46 -0.21
N GLU A 59 -23.13 16.72 -1.30
CA GLU A 59 -22.62 16.52 -2.66
C GLU A 59 -21.43 17.43 -2.96
N ARG A 60 -21.51 18.73 -2.61
CA ARG A 60 -20.38 19.66 -2.75
C ARG A 60 -19.18 19.26 -1.90
N ASP A 61 -19.41 18.83 -0.66
CA ASP A 61 -18.33 18.36 0.22
C ASP A 61 -17.68 17.10 -0.36
N ALA A 62 -18.48 16.14 -0.84
CA ALA A 62 -18.00 14.92 -1.48
C ALA A 62 -17.17 15.21 -2.74
N GLU A 63 -17.63 16.13 -3.60
CA GLU A 63 -16.89 16.57 -4.78
C GLU A 63 -15.57 17.26 -4.41
N ALA A 64 -15.58 18.15 -3.42
CA ALA A 64 -14.36 18.80 -2.93
C ALA A 64 -13.35 17.78 -2.39
N HIS A 65 -13.82 16.79 -1.63
CA HIS A 65 -12.98 15.69 -1.16
C HIS A 65 -12.43 14.83 -2.31
N HIS A 66 -13.25 14.54 -3.32
CA HIS A 66 -12.83 13.82 -4.52
C HIS A 66 -11.70 14.56 -5.24
N LEU A 67 -11.85 15.86 -5.48
CA LEU A 67 -10.83 16.68 -6.16
C LEU A 67 -9.50 16.75 -5.40
N VAL A 68 -9.55 16.83 -4.07
CA VAL A 68 -8.34 16.81 -3.23
C VAL A 68 -7.63 15.47 -3.34
N ARG A 69 -8.39 14.37 -3.27
CA ARG A 69 -7.86 13.01 -3.41
C ARG A 69 -7.25 12.79 -4.79
N ASP A 70 -7.94 13.20 -5.85
CA ASP A 70 -7.46 13.08 -7.22
C ASP A 70 -6.13 13.82 -7.43
N ARG A 71 -6.04 15.06 -6.92
CA ARG A 71 -4.79 15.83 -6.99
C ARG A 71 -3.65 15.16 -6.24
N GLN A 72 -3.95 14.58 -5.07
CA GLN A 72 -2.94 13.82 -4.32
C GLN A 72 -2.50 12.58 -5.09
N SER A 73 -3.44 11.81 -5.65
CA SER A 73 -3.13 10.65 -6.48
C SER A 73 -2.38 11.01 -7.77
N GLN A 74 -2.68 12.16 -8.38
CA GLN A 74 -1.91 12.69 -9.51
C GLN A 74 -0.47 12.99 -9.10
N ARG A 75 -0.24 13.70 -7.99
CA ARG A 75 1.11 13.95 -7.48
C ARG A 75 1.91 12.67 -7.24
N ILE A 76 1.28 11.66 -6.65
CA ILE A 76 1.92 10.35 -6.42
C ILE A 76 2.27 9.67 -7.75
N ARG A 77 1.40 9.76 -8.77
CA ARG A 77 1.69 9.23 -10.10
C ARG A 77 2.84 9.97 -10.78
N ASP A 78 2.83 11.29 -10.71
CA ASP A 78 3.89 12.13 -11.29
C ASP A 78 5.24 11.86 -10.63
N GLU A 79 5.26 11.64 -9.30
CA GLU A 79 6.44 11.22 -8.55
C GLU A 79 6.89 9.79 -8.92
N ALA A 80 5.96 8.85 -9.09
CA ALA A 80 6.26 7.49 -9.50
C ALA A 80 6.80 7.40 -10.95
N ILE A 81 6.46 8.35 -11.82
CA ILE A 81 7.01 8.44 -13.19
C ILE A 81 8.52 8.76 -13.19
N LEU A 82 9.07 9.29 -12.10
CA LEU A 82 10.52 9.47 -11.93
C LEU A 82 11.25 8.18 -11.50
N PHE A 83 10.57 7.03 -11.52
CA PHE A 83 11.21 5.73 -11.34
C PHE A 83 12.04 5.40 -12.59
N ILE A 84 13.34 5.70 -12.52
CA ILE A 84 14.29 5.31 -13.54
C ILE A 84 14.81 3.93 -13.17
N GLU A 85 14.38 2.90 -13.89
CA GLU A 85 14.80 1.51 -13.67
C GLU A 85 16.33 1.36 -13.63
N ALA A 86 17.05 2.13 -14.46
CA ALA A 86 18.52 2.17 -14.48
C ALA A 86 19.18 2.73 -13.20
N GLN A 87 18.42 3.41 -12.32
CA GLN A 87 18.89 3.89 -11.02
C GLN A 87 18.63 2.90 -9.89
N VAL A 88 17.90 1.81 -10.17
CA VAL A 88 17.68 0.73 -9.20
C VAL A 88 18.90 -0.18 -9.20
N GLU A 89 19.58 -0.27 -8.07
CA GLU A 89 20.70 -1.18 -7.90
C GLU A 89 20.23 -2.63 -8.08
N THR A 90 20.79 -3.33 -9.06
CA THR A 90 20.46 -4.72 -9.33
C THR A 90 20.97 -5.60 -8.20
N HIS A 91 20.07 -6.10 -7.35
CA HIS A 91 20.43 -7.03 -6.29
C HIS A 91 20.47 -8.47 -6.84
N ASN A 92 21.63 -9.12 -6.72
CA ASN A 92 21.80 -10.52 -7.09
C ASN A 92 21.70 -11.42 -5.85
N SER A 93 20.77 -12.38 -5.87
CA SER A 93 20.59 -13.37 -4.78
C SER A 93 21.68 -14.45 -4.72
N GLY A 94 22.60 -14.46 -5.69
CA GLY A 94 23.67 -15.43 -5.88
C GLY A 94 23.19 -16.72 -6.56
N HIS A 95 24.04 -17.74 -6.60
CA HIS A 95 23.64 -19.06 -7.10
C HIS A 95 22.74 -19.79 -6.09
N MET A 96 21.73 -20.50 -6.59
CA MET A 96 20.83 -21.34 -5.79
C MET A 96 21.46 -22.71 -5.50
N ASN A 97 22.57 -22.72 -4.78
CA ASN A 97 23.35 -23.94 -4.49
C ASN A 97 23.41 -24.28 -3.00
N ILE A 98 22.78 -23.49 -2.13
CA ILE A 98 22.78 -23.75 -0.68
C ILE A 98 21.74 -24.81 -0.36
N ILE A 99 22.22 -26.01 0.00
CA ILE A 99 21.37 -27.12 0.41
C ILE A 99 21.07 -27.00 1.91
N TYR A 100 19.79 -26.85 2.25
CA TYR A 100 19.37 -26.84 3.66
C TYR A 100 19.45 -28.24 4.26
N GLN A 101 20.09 -28.38 5.42
CA GLN A 101 20.43 -29.69 6.00
C GLN A 101 19.22 -30.61 6.25
N PHE A 102 18.07 -30.04 6.62
CA PHE A 102 16.89 -30.80 7.05
C PHE A 102 16.04 -31.29 5.87
N CYS A 103 15.45 -30.37 5.09
CA CYS A 103 14.58 -30.74 3.96
C CYS A 103 15.33 -30.86 2.62
N LYS A 104 16.67 -30.78 2.63
CA LYS A 104 17.54 -30.92 1.44
C LYS A 104 17.24 -29.95 0.29
N SER A 105 16.45 -28.92 0.55
CA SER A 105 16.10 -27.92 -0.44
C SER A 105 17.29 -27.07 -0.85
N LYS A 106 17.40 -26.76 -2.15
CA LYS A 106 18.29 -25.73 -2.69
C LYS A 106 17.71 -24.33 -2.44
N ASN A 107 18.55 -23.39 -2.02
CA ASN A 107 18.18 -22.00 -1.72
C ASN A 107 19.28 -21.05 -2.17
N PHE A 108 18.92 -19.78 -2.32
CA PHE A 108 19.86 -18.70 -2.55
C PHE A 108 20.67 -18.39 -1.29
N ALA A 109 21.95 -18.05 -1.46
CA ALA A 109 22.79 -17.67 -0.33
C ALA A 109 22.29 -16.40 0.37
N ALA A 110 21.78 -15.43 -0.42
CA ALA A 110 21.26 -14.16 0.09
C ALA A 110 19.97 -14.30 0.93
N GLU A 111 19.23 -15.42 0.81
CA GLU A 111 18.02 -15.65 1.60
C GLU A 111 18.31 -16.08 3.05
N ARG A 112 19.57 -16.37 3.38
CA ARG A 112 19.96 -16.84 4.71
C ARG A 112 19.91 -15.66 5.69
N PRO A 113 18.98 -15.65 6.66
CA PRO A 113 18.96 -14.59 7.67
C PRO A 113 20.14 -14.75 8.63
N SER A 114 20.40 -13.73 9.45
CA SER A 114 21.51 -13.72 10.43
C SER A 114 21.47 -14.88 11.43
N ASP A 115 20.28 -15.44 11.68
CA ASP A 115 20.07 -16.63 12.52
C ASP A 115 20.48 -17.96 11.85
N GLY A 116 20.89 -17.89 10.59
CA GLY A 116 21.26 -19.05 9.78
C GLY A 116 20.10 -19.99 9.42
N LYS A 117 18.86 -19.64 9.76
CA LYS A 117 17.65 -20.43 9.50
C LYS A 117 16.81 -19.72 8.45
N LEU A 118 16.75 -20.31 7.27
CA LEU A 118 15.90 -19.82 6.18
C LEU A 118 14.45 -19.64 6.66
N THR A 119 13.96 -18.39 6.62
CA THR A 119 12.66 -18.00 7.19
C THR A 119 11.48 -18.72 6.56
N ARG A 120 11.59 -19.07 5.26
CA ARG A 120 10.56 -19.83 4.53
C ARG A 120 10.82 -21.33 4.46
N CYS A 121 11.87 -21.81 5.12
CA CYS A 121 12.22 -23.23 5.10
C CYS A 121 11.53 -23.99 6.24
N CYS A 122 11.44 -25.32 6.10
CA CYS A 122 10.59 -26.25 6.85
C CYS A 122 10.70 -26.21 8.40
N ARG A 123 11.61 -25.41 8.97
CA ARG A 123 11.80 -25.27 10.43
C ARG A 123 11.28 -23.94 11.00
N LYS A 124 11.16 -22.86 10.22
CA LYS A 124 10.80 -21.52 10.72
C LYS A 124 9.33 -21.17 10.40
N GLY A 125 8.47 -22.17 10.55
CA GLY A 125 7.02 -22.06 10.38
C GLY A 125 6.45 -23.41 9.98
N LYS A 126 5.67 -24.03 10.86
CA LYS A 126 4.76 -25.11 10.43
C LYS A 126 3.70 -24.43 9.58
N ILE A 127 3.89 -24.40 8.26
CA ILE A 127 2.90 -23.86 7.35
C ILE A 127 1.73 -24.84 7.40
N LYS A 128 0.63 -24.45 8.06
CA LYS A 128 -0.67 -25.07 7.83
C LYS A 128 -1.17 -24.47 6.53
N LEU A 129 -1.12 -25.26 5.45
CA LEU A 129 -1.81 -24.90 4.24
C LEU A 129 -3.29 -25.22 4.46
N ASP A 130 -4.13 -24.20 4.35
CA ASP A 130 -5.57 -24.43 4.29
C ASP A 130 -5.88 -25.21 3.01
N LYS A 131 -6.93 -26.04 3.07
CA LYS A 131 -7.37 -26.78 1.89
C LYS A 131 -7.81 -25.76 0.82
N PRO A 132 -7.41 -25.96 -0.44
CA PRO A 132 -7.84 -25.08 -1.51
C PRO A 132 -9.36 -25.10 -1.59
N SER A 133 -9.99 -23.93 -1.69
CA SER A 133 -11.44 -23.79 -1.83
C SER A 133 -11.78 -22.92 -3.02
N ASP A 134 -12.92 -23.17 -3.65
CA ASP A 134 -13.44 -22.32 -4.72
C ASP A 134 -14.01 -20.99 -4.18
N ALA A 135 -14.48 -20.11 -5.09
CA ALA A 135 -15.09 -18.83 -4.71
C ALA A 135 -16.37 -18.97 -3.86
N LEU A 136 -16.94 -20.18 -3.79
CA LEU A 136 -18.12 -20.52 -3.00
C LEU A 136 -17.76 -21.26 -1.71
N SER A 137 -16.47 -21.32 -1.36
CA SER A 137 -15.93 -22.00 -0.18
C SER A 137 -16.06 -23.53 -0.19
N ASN A 138 -16.30 -24.15 -1.34
CA ASN A 138 -16.27 -25.61 -1.48
C ASN A 138 -14.82 -26.09 -1.52
N GLU A 139 -14.52 -27.16 -0.79
CA GLU A 139 -13.20 -27.78 -0.79
C GLU A 139 -12.87 -28.34 -2.18
N LEU A 140 -11.83 -27.79 -2.80
CA LEU A 140 -11.28 -28.31 -4.05
C LEU A 140 -10.47 -29.57 -3.76
N LEU A 141 -10.83 -30.65 -4.44
CA LEU A 141 -9.99 -31.84 -4.48
C LEU A 141 -8.69 -31.51 -5.21
N TYR A 142 -7.56 -31.85 -4.59
CA TYR A 142 -6.27 -31.78 -5.27
C TYR A 142 -6.33 -32.63 -6.55
N PRO A 143 -5.85 -32.12 -7.69
CA PRO A 143 -5.80 -32.89 -8.92
C PRO A 143 -5.09 -34.23 -8.70
N ASN A 144 -5.70 -35.33 -9.15
CA ASN A 144 -5.18 -36.69 -8.93
C ASN A 144 -3.75 -36.86 -9.44
N PHE A 145 -3.38 -36.18 -10.54
CA PHE A 145 -2.03 -36.25 -11.08
C PHE A 145 -0.99 -35.60 -10.14
N LEU A 146 -1.33 -34.49 -9.47
CA LEU A 146 -0.44 -33.87 -8.48
C LEU A 146 -0.34 -34.75 -7.24
N PHE A 147 -1.44 -35.37 -6.84
CA PHE A 147 -1.44 -36.31 -5.72
C PHE A 147 -0.54 -37.51 -6.00
N ASP A 148 -0.66 -38.11 -7.18
CA ASP A 148 0.19 -39.23 -7.62
C ASP A 148 1.66 -38.81 -7.67
N LEU A 149 1.97 -37.66 -8.26
CA LEU A 149 3.33 -37.12 -8.34
C LEU A 149 3.96 -36.80 -6.97
N LEU A 150 3.14 -36.38 -6.00
CA LEU A 150 3.58 -36.07 -4.63
C LEU A 150 3.76 -37.30 -3.75
N THR A 151 2.97 -38.35 -3.97
CA THR A 151 2.81 -39.46 -3.00
C THR A 151 3.22 -40.84 -3.52
N ASN A 152 3.26 -41.07 -4.84
CA ASN A 152 3.54 -42.38 -5.44
C ASN A 152 5.01 -42.51 -5.88
N PRO A 153 5.86 -43.26 -5.16
CA PRO A 153 7.27 -43.43 -5.52
C PRO A 153 7.49 -44.19 -6.84
N ASN A 154 6.47 -44.88 -7.35
CA ASN A 154 6.55 -45.62 -8.61
C ASN A 154 6.25 -44.73 -9.83
N ASN A 155 5.80 -43.49 -9.63
CA ASN A 155 5.60 -42.55 -10.73
C ASN A 155 6.99 -42.20 -11.33
N PRO A 156 7.16 -42.27 -12.68
CA PRO A 156 8.45 -42.02 -13.32
C PRO A 156 9.03 -40.62 -13.03
N ASP A 157 8.16 -39.65 -12.78
CA ASP A 157 8.53 -38.26 -12.53
C ASP A 157 8.65 -37.93 -11.03
N TYR A 158 8.34 -38.86 -10.12
CA TYR A 158 8.35 -38.64 -8.66
C TYR A 158 9.66 -38.00 -8.19
N LYS A 159 10.79 -38.60 -8.58
CA LYS A 159 12.11 -38.15 -8.13
C LYS A 159 12.47 -36.77 -8.70
N ASN A 160 12.30 -36.59 -10.01
CA ASN A 160 12.59 -35.33 -10.69
C ASN A 160 11.74 -34.20 -10.13
N PHE A 161 10.46 -34.46 -9.89
CA PHE A 161 9.54 -33.47 -9.31
C PHE A 161 9.95 -33.05 -7.90
N HIS A 162 10.26 -33.99 -7.00
CA HIS A 162 10.71 -33.64 -5.65
C HIS A 162 12.06 -32.92 -5.63
N ASP A 163 12.98 -33.29 -6.52
CA ASP A 163 14.30 -32.67 -6.63
C ASP A 163 14.23 -31.22 -7.17
N ASP A 164 13.27 -30.94 -8.07
CA ASP A 164 13.23 -29.68 -8.83
C ASP A 164 12.04 -28.76 -8.55
N ILE A 165 10.94 -29.21 -7.90
CA ILE A 165 9.74 -28.39 -7.62
C ILE A 165 10.10 -27.05 -6.97
N ARG A 166 11.04 -27.05 -6.02
CA ARG A 166 11.44 -25.81 -5.36
C ARG A 166 12.17 -24.87 -6.31
N SER A 167 13.02 -25.41 -7.18
CA SER A 167 13.72 -24.64 -8.20
C SER A 167 12.73 -23.96 -9.14
N GLN A 168 11.72 -24.71 -9.60
CA GLN A 168 10.65 -24.22 -10.46
C GLN A 168 9.81 -23.14 -9.77
N ASN A 169 9.35 -23.39 -8.54
CA ASN A 169 8.56 -22.42 -7.76
C ASN A 169 9.35 -21.14 -7.47
N SER A 170 10.65 -21.27 -7.17
CA SER A 170 11.53 -20.13 -6.99
C SER A 170 11.70 -19.35 -8.30
N ALA A 171 11.97 -20.00 -9.43
CA ALA A 171 12.09 -19.34 -10.73
C ALA A 171 10.80 -18.59 -11.13
N VAL A 172 9.63 -19.22 -10.97
CA VAL A 172 8.32 -18.61 -11.24
C VAL A 172 8.04 -17.41 -10.34
N SER A 173 8.57 -17.39 -9.11
CA SER A 173 8.39 -16.23 -8.21
C SER A 173 9.17 -14.98 -8.63
N PHE A 174 10.13 -15.12 -9.54
CA PHE A 174 10.93 -14.01 -10.08
C PHE A 174 10.56 -13.64 -11.53
N ALA A 175 9.61 -14.35 -12.15
CA ALA A 175 9.09 -14.08 -13.50
C ALA A 175 7.83 -13.20 -13.42
#